data_AF-A0A0D0LG14-F1
#
_entry.id   AF-A0A0D0LG14-F1
#
_cell.length_a   1.000
_cell.length_b   1.000
_cell.length_c   1.000
_cell.angle_alpha   90.00
_cell.angle_beta   90.00
_cell.angle_gamma   90.00
#
_symmetry.space_group_name_H-M   'P 1'
#
loop_
_entity.id
_entity.type
_entity.pdbx_description
1 polymer ?
#
loop_
_entity_poly.entity_id
_entity_poly.type
_entity_poly.pdbx_seq_one_letter_code
_entity_poly.pdbx_strand_id
1 'polypeptide(L)'
;MTYCVGIKLNAGLVFLSDSRTNAGVDHISTFRKMIVYEQPGDRVMVLLSSGNLSISQSVREILQIEELRETREDGSQGDPITIWNAKSMFDAARVLGSAVRHVYDRDAEALKHAGLDFNVSFIFGGQVKGEGMRLFLVYAAGNFIEATTE
;
A
#
# COMPACT_ATOMS: atom_id res chain seq x y z
N MET A 1 -16.10 5.62 10.06
CA MET A 1 -16.48 5.02 8.77
C MET A 1 -15.49 5.54 7.75
N THR A 2 -14.80 4.64 7.06
CA THR A 2 -13.79 4.94 6.05
C THR A 2 -14.20 4.26 4.75
N TYR A 3 -14.18 4.97 3.63
CA TYR A 3 -14.55 4.46 2.32
C TYR A 3 -13.59 4.97 1.24
N CYS A 4 -13.00 4.02 0.52
CA CYS A 4 -12.08 4.23 -0.57
C CYS A 4 -12.49 3.34 -1.76
N VAL A 5 -12.37 3.86 -2.98
CA VAL A 5 -12.63 3.11 -4.21
C VAL A 5 -11.58 3.44 -5.27
N GLY A 6 -11.12 2.39 -5.95
CA GLY A 6 -10.27 2.47 -7.13
C GLY A 6 -10.95 1.73 -8.27
N ILE A 7 -10.97 2.33 -9.46
CA ILE A 7 -11.60 1.77 -10.67
C ILE A 7 -10.55 1.68 -11.76
N LYS A 8 -10.42 0.50 -12.36
CA LYS A 8 -9.56 0.26 -13.53
C LYS A 8 -10.43 0.20 -14.79
N LEU A 9 -10.12 1.06 -15.75
CA LEU A 9 -10.79 1.16 -17.04
C LEU A 9 -9.76 0.99 -18.16
N ASN A 10 -10.23 0.68 -19.37
CA ASN A 10 -9.37 0.69 -20.56
C ASN A 10 -8.73 2.07 -20.81
N ALA A 11 -9.45 3.14 -20.45
CA ALA A 11 -9.02 4.51 -20.66
C ALA A 11 -8.14 5.07 -19.52
N GLY A 12 -8.14 4.46 -18.33
CA GLY A 12 -7.57 5.12 -17.17
C GLY A 12 -7.78 4.40 -15.84
N LEU A 13 -7.28 5.05 -14.78
CA LEU A 13 -7.59 4.74 -13.39
C LEU A 13 -8.37 5.90 -12.76
N VAL A 14 -9.33 5.58 -11.90
CA VAL A 14 -10.05 6.56 -11.07
C VAL A 14 -9.91 6.19 -9.61
N PHE A 15 -9.58 7.16 -8.76
CA PHE A 15 -9.42 6.98 -7.33
C PHE A 15 -10.28 7.97 -6.55
N LEU A 16 -10.93 7.50 -5.49
CA LEU A 16 -11.71 8.34 -4.58
C LEU A 16 -11.58 7.83 -3.15
N SER A 17 -11.42 8.75 -2.20
CA SER A 17 -11.37 8.44 -0.77
C SER A 17 -12.12 9.49 0.03
N ASP A 18 -12.88 9.06 1.03
CA ASP A 18 -13.40 9.96 2.06
C ASP A 18 -12.28 10.40 3.04
N SER A 19 -12.59 11.30 3.97
CA SER A 19 -11.61 11.82 4.94
C SER A 19 -12.01 11.65 6.40
N ARG A 20 -13.21 11.15 6.71
CA ARG A 20 -13.65 10.92 8.10
C ARG A 20 -12.89 9.72 8.67
N THR A 21 -12.27 9.89 9.82
CA THR A 21 -11.46 8.83 10.45
C THR A 21 -11.78 8.75 11.93
N ASN A 22 -11.89 7.53 12.44
CA ASN A 22 -11.95 7.26 13.88
C ASN A 22 -10.52 7.01 14.38
N ALA A 23 -10.04 7.85 15.29
CA ALA A 23 -8.71 7.76 15.92
C ALA A 23 -8.76 7.32 17.39
N GLY A 24 -9.95 6.95 17.89
CA GLY A 24 -10.19 6.59 19.28
C GLY A 24 -11.64 6.86 19.70
N VAL A 25 -12.01 6.43 20.90
CA VAL A 25 -13.32 6.75 21.49
C VAL A 25 -13.48 8.27 21.52
N ASP A 26 -14.56 8.79 20.93
CA ASP A 26 -14.87 10.22 20.78
C ASP A 26 -13.85 11.06 19.99
N HIS A 27 -12.92 10.43 19.27
CA HIS A 27 -11.95 11.10 18.41
C HIS A 27 -12.24 10.84 16.93
N ILE A 28 -13.21 11.58 16.37
CA ILE A 28 -13.52 11.58 14.94
C ILE A 28 -12.95 12.85 14.30
N SER A 29 -12.01 12.67 13.37
CA SER A 29 -11.27 13.76 12.74
C SER A 29 -11.15 13.56 11.23
N THR A 30 -10.62 14.58 10.55
CA THR A 30 -10.38 14.57 9.11
C THR A 30 -8.93 14.21 8.82
N PHE A 31 -8.70 13.10 8.12
CA PHE A 31 -7.37 12.70 7.65
C PHE A 31 -7.40 12.32 6.17
N ARG A 32 -6.36 12.73 5.43
CA ARG A 32 -6.18 12.35 4.03
C ARG A 32 -5.88 10.85 3.94
N LYS A 33 -6.64 10.14 3.10
CA LYS A 33 -6.49 8.69 2.87
C LYS A 33 -5.96 8.34 1.49
N MET A 34 -5.65 9.33 0.66
CA MET A 34 -5.07 9.18 -0.68
C MET A 34 -3.69 9.84 -0.71
N ILE A 35 -2.69 9.12 -1.19
CA ILE A 35 -1.34 9.62 -1.43
C ILE A 35 -0.95 9.31 -2.88
N VAL A 36 -0.24 10.23 -3.51
CA VAL A 36 0.29 10.09 -4.86
C VAL A 36 1.82 10.09 -4.78
N TYR A 37 2.44 9.06 -5.37
CA TYR A 37 3.87 8.95 -5.59
C TYR A 37 4.11 9.12 -7.09
N GLU A 38 4.81 10.18 -7.46
CA GLU A 38 4.99 10.56 -8.86
C GLU A 38 6.47 10.80 -9.18
N GLN A 39 6.90 10.25 -10.32
CA GLN A 39 8.12 10.64 -10.99
C GLN A 39 7.75 10.95 -12.45
N PRO A 40 7.71 12.24 -12.84
CA PRO A 40 7.24 12.65 -14.16
C PRO A 40 8.00 11.96 -15.29
N GLY A 41 7.25 11.42 -16.26
CA GLY A 41 7.81 10.69 -17.40
C GLY A 41 8.23 9.24 -17.09
N ASP A 42 8.08 8.77 -15.85
CA ASP A 42 8.41 7.41 -15.43
C ASP A 42 7.26 6.68 -14.72
N ARG A 43 6.72 7.21 -13.62
CA ARG A 43 5.68 6.50 -12.85
C ARG A 43 4.70 7.44 -12.15
N VAL A 44 3.47 6.97 -12.01
CA VAL A 44 2.46 7.53 -11.10
C VAL A 44 1.83 6.37 -10.35
N MET A 45 1.86 6.42 -9.01
CA MET A 45 1.27 5.41 -8.15
C MET A 45 0.42 6.09 -7.08
N VAL A 46 -0.75 5.54 -6.82
CA VAL A 46 -1.74 6.09 -5.89
C VAL A 46 -2.04 5.04 -4.82
N LEU A 47 -1.93 5.44 -3.56
CA LEU A 47 -2.23 4.62 -2.40
C LEU A 47 -3.46 5.16 -1.68
N LEU A 48 -4.50 4.34 -1.55
CA LEU A 48 -5.66 4.61 -0.70
C LEU A 48 -5.59 3.76 0.56
N SER A 49 -5.88 4.33 1.73
CA SER A 49 -5.82 3.62 3.00
C SER A 49 -7.17 3.48 3.70
N SER A 50 -7.33 2.37 4.43
CA SER A 50 -8.47 2.09 5.32
C SER A 50 -8.04 1.21 6.50
N GLY A 51 -8.87 1.15 7.53
CA GLY A 51 -8.57 0.43 8.78
C GLY A 51 -7.98 1.36 9.85
N ASN A 52 -7.09 0.82 10.67
CA ASN A 52 -6.49 1.52 11.79
C ASN A 52 -5.56 2.66 11.32
N LEU A 53 -5.79 3.87 11.84
CA LEU A 53 -5.05 5.06 11.45
C LEU A 53 -3.55 4.96 11.74
N SER A 54 -3.14 4.50 12.92
CA SER A 54 -1.72 4.43 13.30
C SER A 54 -0.96 3.43 12.44
N ILE A 55 -1.59 2.28 12.15
CA ILE A 55 -1.04 1.26 11.25
C ILE A 55 -0.91 1.84 9.84
N SER A 56 -1.97 2.43 9.29
CA SER A 56 -1.96 2.95 7.92
C SER A 56 -0.93 4.08 7.71
N GLN A 57 -0.74 4.95 8.71
CA GLN A 57 0.29 5.99 8.67
C GLN A 57 1.69 5.39 8.77
N SER A 58 1.91 4.40 9.66
CA SER A 58 3.20 3.73 9.77
C SER A 58 3.58 3.02 8.47
N VAL A 59 2.65 2.31 7.83
CA VAL A 59 2.90 1.65 6.54
C VAL A 59 3.25 2.68 5.47
N ARG A 60 2.57 3.83 5.42
CA ARG A 60 2.88 4.91 4.47
C ARG A 60 4.31 5.44 4.63
N GLU A 61 4.76 5.65 5.86
CA GLU A 61 6.12 6.15 6.12
C GLU A 61 7.16 5.09 5.78
N ILE A 62 6.94 3.83 6.20
CA ILE A 62 7.85 2.73 5.89
C ILE A 62 7.94 2.49 4.38
N LEU A 63 6.82 2.56 3.65
CA LEU A 63 6.78 2.35 2.19
C LEU A 63 7.78 3.21 1.41
N GLN A 64 8.06 4.43 1.89
CA GLN A 64 8.99 5.35 1.21
C GLN A 64 10.45 4.92 1.30
N ILE A 65 10.78 4.11 2.31
CA ILE A 65 12.15 3.67 2.62
C ILE A 65 12.33 2.14 2.59
N GLU A 66 11.24 1.39 2.43
CA GLU A 66 11.26 -0.07 2.44
C GLU A 66 12.05 -0.62 1.25
N GLU A 67 12.99 -1.51 1.55
CA GLU A 67 13.83 -2.21 0.60
C GLU A 67 13.47 -3.70 0.56
N LEU A 68 12.76 -4.12 -0.48
CA LEU A 68 12.51 -5.54 -0.70
C LEU A 68 13.74 -6.18 -1.32
N ARG A 69 14.45 -7.01 -0.55
CA ARG A 69 15.61 -7.77 -1.02
C ARG A 69 15.19 -9.13 -1.52
N GLU A 70 15.65 -9.48 -2.72
CA GLU A 70 15.48 -10.81 -3.28
C GLU A 70 16.80 -11.57 -3.23
N THR A 71 16.72 -12.81 -2.75
CA THR A 71 17.80 -13.77 -2.89
C THR A 71 17.70 -14.39 -4.27
N ARG A 72 18.77 -14.26 -5.06
CA ARG A 72 18.88 -14.90 -6.37
C ARG A 72 19.05 -16.42 -6.20
N GLU A 73 18.86 -17.16 -7.28
CA GLU A 73 19.03 -18.63 -7.29
C GLU A 73 20.43 -19.08 -6.86
N ASP A 74 21.44 -18.25 -7.10
CA ASP A 74 22.83 -18.48 -6.69
C ASP A 74 23.14 -18.10 -5.23
N GLY A 75 22.13 -17.69 -4.46
CA GLY A 75 22.26 -17.26 -3.08
C GLY A 75 22.81 -15.84 -2.89
N SER A 76 23.15 -15.13 -3.98
CA SER A 76 23.56 -13.73 -3.91
C SER A 76 22.35 -12.80 -3.69
N GLN A 77 22.58 -11.66 -3.04
CA GLN A 77 21.54 -10.64 -2.92
C GLN A 77 21.46 -9.83 -4.21
N GLY A 78 20.25 -9.71 -4.77
CA GLY A 78 19.97 -8.71 -5.80
C GLY A 78 19.97 -7.29 -5.23
N ASP A 79 19.93 -6.30 -6.13
CA ASP A 79 19.72 -4.92 -5.73
C ASP A 79 18.34 -4.77 -5.06
N PRO A 80 18.22 -3.99 -3.97
CA PRO A 80 16.96 -3.82 -3.28
C PRO A 80 15.91 -3.16 -4.16
N ILE A 81 14.69 -3.67 -4.11
CA ILE A 81 13.54 -3.12 -4.81
C ILE A 81 12.81 -2.15 -3.88
N THR A 82 12.60 -0.92 -4.34
CA THR A 82 11.82 0.13 -3.68
C THR A 82 10.69 0.55 -4.62
N ILE A 83 9.72 1.34 -4.13
CA ILE A 83 8.69 1.89 -5.01
C ILE A 83 9.27 2.80 -6.12
N TRP A 84 10.48 3.34 -5.93
CA TRP A 84 11.13 4.28 -6.84
C TRP A 84 11.97 3.61 -7.93
N ASN A 85 12.40 2.36 -7.74
CA ASN A 85 13.15 1.60 -8.74
C ASN A 85 12.41 0.33 -9.22
N ALA A 86 11.23 0.05 -8.67
CA ALA A 86 10.34 -1.03 -9.12
C ALA A 86 10.16 -0.97 -10.64
N LYS A 87 10.27 -2.14 -11.29
CA LYS A 87 10.17 -2.29 -12.75
C LYS A 87 8.73 -2.54 -13.21
N SER A 88 7.84 -2.83 -12.26
CA SER A 88 6.42 -3.04 -12.49
C SER A 88 5.60 -2.61 -11.27
N MET A 89 4.31 -2.35 -11.45
CA MET A 89 3.39 -2.13 -10.34
C MET A 89 3.25 -3.38 -9.45
N PHE A 90 3.54 -4.59 -9.96
CA PHE A 90 3.60 -5.80 -9.13
C PHE A 90 4.76 -5.75 -8.14
N ASP A 91 5.94 -5.33 -8.59
CA ASP A 91 7.10 -5.12 -7.70
C ASP A 91 6.77 -4.07 -6.64
N ALA A 92 6.18 -2.95 -7.05
CA ALA A 92 5.75 -1.91 -6.11
C ALA A 92 4.70 -2.43 -5.10
N ALA A 93 3.75 -3.26 -5.52
CA ALA A 93 2.78 -3.90 -4.62
C ALA A 93 3.45 -4.88 -3.64
N ARG A 94 4.53 -5.57 -4.05
CA ARG A 94 5.33 -6.41 -3.14
C ARG A 94 6.10 -5.60 -2.11
N VAL A 95 6.67 -4.47 -2.50
CA VAL A 95 7.30 -3.52 -1.56
C VAL A 95 6.28 -3.03 -0.53
N LEU A 96 5.06 -2.68 -0.97
CA LEU A 96 3.96 -2.35 -0.06
C LEU A 96 3.58 -3.52 0.87
N GLY A 97 3.50 -4.74 0.34
CA GLY A 97 3.29 -5.94 1.15
C GLY A 97 4.38 -6.14 2.20
N SER A 98 5.63 -5.87 1.87
CA SER A 98 6.78 -5.88 2.80
C SER A 98 6.62 -4.84 3.89
N ALA A 99 6.29 -3.60 3.53
CA ALA A 99 6.05 -2.52 4.49
C ALA A 99 4.90 -2.83 5.46
N VAL A 100 3.82 -3.48 4.99
CA VAL A 100 2.74 -3.95 5.86
C VAL A 100 3.24 -4.97 6.89
N ARG A 101 4.04 -5.95 6.46
CA ARG A 101 4.62 -6.97 7.34
C ARG A 101 5.61 -6.38 8.33
N HIS A 102 6.42 -5.41 7.90
CA HIS A 102 7.31 -4.66 8.80
C HIS A 102 6.52 -4.02 9.95
N VAL A 103 5.42 -3.31 9.66
CA VAL A 103 4.56 -2.72 10.72
C VAL A 103 3.90 -3.82 11.56
N TYR A 104 3.48 -4.92 10.94
CA TYR A 104 2.90 -6.07 11.64
C TYR A 104 3.88 -6.64 12.67
N ASP A 105 5.11 -6.93 12.27
CA ASP A 105 6.13 -7.52 13.14
C ASP A 105 6.48 -6.60 14.32
N ARG A 106 6.35 -5.28 14.14
CA ARG A 106 6.58 -4.28 15.19
C ARG A 106 5.41 -4.15 16.17
N ASP A 107 4.17 -4.08 15.67
CA ASP A 107 3.03 -3.58 16.45
C ASP A 107 1.97 -4.65 16.77
N ALA A 108 1.88 -5.73 16.00
CA ALA A 108 0.75 -6.67 16.09
C ALA A 108 0.65 -7.36 17.46
N GLU A 109 1.78 -7.71 18.08
CA GLU A 109 1.79 -8.32 19.40
C GLU A 109 1.28 -7.36 20.49
N ALA A 110 1.74 -6.11 20.47
CA ALA A 110 1.29 -5.09 21.41
C ALA A 110 -0.20 -4.76 21.25
N LEU A 111 -0.67 -4.65 20.01
CA LEU A 111 -2.09 -4.45 19.70
C LEU A 111 -2.94 -5.61 20.23
N LYS A 112 -2.51 -6.85 20.01
CA LYS A 112 -3.19 -8.04 20.51
C LYS A 112 -3.29 -8.06 22.03
N HIS A 113 -2.22 -7.70 22.75
CA HIS A 113 -2.24 -7.57 24.21
C HIS A 113 -3.22 -6.48 24.70
N ALA A 114 -3.41 -5.42 23.91
CA ALA A 114 -4.39 -4.38 24.17
C ALA A 114 -5.82 -4.74 23.73
N GLY A 115 -6.06 -5.97 23.23
CA GLY A 115 -7.37 -6.41 22.74
C GLY A 115 -7.78 -5.79 21.40
N LEU A 116 -6.81 -5.34 20.60
CA LEU A 116 -7.02 -4.72 19.29
C LEU A 116 -6.49 -5.63 18.17
N ASP A 117 -7.24 -5.72 17.08
CA ASP A 117 -6.80 -6.43 15.88
C ASP A 117 -5.85 -5.56 15.03
N PHE A 118 -4.85 -6.20 14.42
CA PHE A 118 -4.08 -5.59 13.34
C PHE A 118 -4.94 -5.52 12.08
N ASN A 119 -5.62 -4.38 11.88
CA ASN A 119 -6.56 -4.18 10.78
C ASN A 119 -6.13 -3.01 9.89
N VAL A 120 -5.75 -3.32 8.66
CA VAL A 120 -5.45 -2.34 7.61
C VAL A 120 -5.74 -2.93 6.24
N SER A 121 -6.19 -2.09 5.30
CA SER A 121 -6.33 -2.46 3.90
C SER A 121 -6.02 -1.28 3.00
N PHE A 122 -5.39 -1.57 1.85
CA PHE A 122 -5.00 -0.56 0.88
C PHE A 122 -5.51 -0.88 -0.52
N ILE A 123 -5.88 0.17 -1.25
CA ILE A 123 -5.95 0.11 -2.71
C ILE A 123 -4.67 0.75 -3.23
N PHE A 124 -3.93 0.05 -4.08
CA PHE A 124 -2.69 0.54 -4.66
C PHE A 124 -2.73 0.37 -6.17
N GLY A 125 -2.64 1.45 -6.91
CA GLY A 125 -2.74 1.40 -8.36
C GLY A 125 -1.96 2.50 -9.03
N GLY A 126 -1.69 2.34 -10.31
CA GLY A 126 -0.84 3.27 -11.03
C GLY A 126 -0.35 2.71 -12.35
N GLN A 127 0.72 3.33 -12.83
CA GLN A 127 1.43 2.91 -14.02
C GLN A 127 2.92 3.20 -13.85
N VAL A 128 3.74 2.19 -14.12
CA VAL A 128 5.19 2.33 -14.35
C VAL A 128 5.45 2.38 -15.85
N LYS A 129 6.45 3.14 -16.29
CA LYS A 129 6.81 3.25 -17.71
C LYS A 129 7.13 1.87 -18.29
N GLY A 130 6.52 1.59 -19.45
CA GLY A 130 6.70 0.32 -20.15
C GLY A 130 5.67 -0.75 -19.81
N GLU A 131 4.77 -0.51 -18.85
CA GLU A 131 3.62 -1.38 -18.57
C GLU A 131 2.28 -0.64 -18.70
N GLY A 132 1.20 -1.43 -18.76
CA GLY A 132 -0.16 -0.92 -18.66
C GLY A 132 -0.52 -0.51 -17.23
N MET A 133 -1.66 0.18 -17.08
CA MET A 133 -2.18 0.53 -15.76
C MET A 133 -2.61 -0.71 -14.98
N ARG A 134 -2.25 -0.75 -13.69
CA ARG A 134 -2.57 -1.87 -12.79
C ARG A 134 -3.15 -1.36 -11.48
N LEU A 135 -3.97 -2.19 -10.84
CA LEU A 135 -4.72 -1.83 -9.63
C LEU A 135 -4.81 -3.06 -8.72
N PHE A 136 -4.45 -2.88 -7.45
CA PHE A 136 -4.33 -3.95 -6.47
C PHE A 136 -5.12 -3.64 -5.21
N LEU A 137 -5.64 -4.69 -4.58
CA LEU A 137 -6.16 -4.67 -3.21
C LEU A 137 -5.17 -5.40 -2.31
N VAL A 138 -4.60 -4.69 -1.33
CA VAL A 138 -3.63 -5.22 -0.36
C VAL A 138 -4.33 -5.45 0.98
N TYR A 139 -4.12 -6.65 1.53
CA TYR A 139 -4.71 -7.10 2.80
C TYR A 139 -3.76 -6.90 3.98
N ALA A 140 -4.30 -7.00 5.19
CA ALA A 140 -3.54 -6.86 6.44
C ALA A 140 -2.37 -7.87 6.59
N ALA A 141 -2.40 -9.00 5.87
CA ALA A 141 -1.31 -9.98 5.84
C ALA A 141 -0.18 -9.62 4.84
N GLY A 142 -0.30 -8.47 4.16
CA GLY A 142 0.66 -7.99 3.16
C GLY A 142 0.61 -8.73 1.82
N ASN A 143 -0.31 -9.69 1.64
CA ASN A 143 -0.63 -10.24 0.33
C ASN A 143 -1.67 -9.36 -0.39
N PHE A 144 -1.86 -9.59 -1.69
CA PHE A 144 -2.74 -8.78 -2.52
C PHE A 144 -3.33 -9.55 -3.69
N ILE A 145 -4.39 -8.98 -4.27
CA ILE A 145 -4.97 -9.39 -5.55
C ILE A 145 -4.94 -8.23 -6.54
N GLU A 146 -5.05 -8.53 -7.84
CA GLU A 146 -5.07 -7.55 -8.92
C GLU A 146 -6.45 -7.49 -9.60
N ALA A 147 -6.89 -6.29 -10.01
CA ALA A 147 -8.07 -6.12 -10.85
C ALA A 147 -7.79 -6.59 -12.30
N THR A 148 -8.53 -7.62 -12.71
CA THR A 148 -8.47 -8.23 -14.05
C THR A 148 -9.55 -7.67 -14.97
N THR A 149 -9.35 -7.83 -16.28
CA THR A 149 -10.38 -7.62 -17.30
C THR A 149 -11.24 -8.89 -17.37
N GLU A 150 -12.49 -8.81 -16.96
CA GLU A 150 -13.55 -9.77 -17.35
C GLU A 150 -14.44 -9.15 -18.42
#